data_AF-A0A3D5L887-F1
#
_entry.id   AF-A0A3D5L887-F1
#
_cell.length_a   1.000
_cell.length_b   1.000
_cell.length_c   1.000
_cell.angle_alpha   90.00
_cell.angle_beta   90.00
_cell.angle_gamma   90.00
#
_symmetry.space_group_name_H-M   'P 1'
#
loop_
_entity.id
_entity.type
_entity.pdbx_description
1 polymer ?
#
loop_
_entity_poly.entity_id
_entity_poly.type
_entity_poly.pdbx_seq_one_letter_code
_entity_poly.pdbx_strand_id
1 'polypeptide(L)' 'MGRFYQLSKKISEQEASEIMREVLELPDIRDAEIIDDRSRVRVETKDNVFIDVMSTVVNIFRRVAGGCELSFAGFAYKD' A
#
# COMPACT_ATOMS: atom_id res chain seq x y z
N MET A 1 6.60 12.55 0.81
CA MET A 1 5.19 12.87 0.50
C MET A 1 4.46 11.55 0.36
N GLY A 2 3.36 11.32 1.08
CA GLY A 2 2.64 10.06 0.97
C GLY A 2 1.72 10.03 -0.25
N ARG A 3 1.30 8.84 -0.66
CA ARG A 3 0.31 8.61 -1.72
C ARG A 3 -0.77 7.68 -1.21
N PHE A 4 -2.00 7.92 -1.64
CA PHE A 4 -3.11 7.02 -1.40
C PHE A 4 -3.37 6.18 -2.64
N TYR A 5 -3.70 4.91 -2.41
CA TYR A 5 -4.14 3.98 -3.44
C TYR A 5 -5.46 3.34 -3.02
N GLN A 6 -6.40 3.28 -3.95
CA GLN A 6 -7.65 2.54 -3.83
C GLN A 6 -7.41 1.07 -4.15
N LEU A 7 -7.90 0.18 -3.29
CA LEU A 7 -7.92 -1.26 -3.54
C LEU A 7 -9.12 -1.58 -4.43
N SER A 8 -8.95 -2.47 -5.41
CA SER A 8 -10.04 -2.92 -6.31
C SER A 8 -11.14 -3.70 -5.59
N LYS A 9 -10.84 -4.22 -4.40
CA LYS A 9 -11.78 -4.90 -3.50
C LYS A 9 -11.36 -4.70 -2.05
N LYS A 10 -12.35 -4.75 -1.15
CA LYS A 10 -12.09 -4.81 0.30
C LYS A 10 -11.39 -6.14 0.63
N ILE A 11 -10.44 -6.09 1.56
CA ILE A 11 -9.66 -7.24 2.02
C ILE A 11 -10.01 -7.60 3.47
N SER A 12 -9.78 -8.86 3.82
CA SER A 12 -9.93 -9.40 5.18
C SER A 12 -8.88 -8.85 6.14
N GLU A 13 -9.07 -9.04 7.45
CA GLU A 13 -8.06 -8.63 8.46
C GLU A 13 -6.78 -9.44 8.34
N GLN A 14 -6.89 -10.72 7.99
CA GLN A 14 -5.76 -11.62 7.80
C GLN A 14 -4.92 -11.19 6.59
N GLU A 15 -5.57 -10.91 5.45
CA GLU A 15 -4.88 -10.38 4.27
C GLU A 15 -4.22 -9.02 4.56
N ALA A 16 -4.93 -8.12 5.25
CA ALA A 16 -4.38 -6.82 5.62
C ALA A 16 -3.14 -6.96 6.52
N SER A 17 -3.18 -7.84 7.52
CA SER A 17 -2.05 -8.06 8.42
C SER A 17 -0.82 -8.61 7.69
N GLU A 18 -1.02 -9.58 6.79
CA GLU A 18 0.08 -10.17 6.03
C GLU A 18 0.67 -9.18 5.01
N ILE A 19 -0.18 -8.43 4.32
CA ILE A 19 0.24 -7.35 3.41
C ILE A 19 1.07 -6.31 4.17
N MET A 20 0.60 -5.85 5.33
CA MET A 20 1.31 -4.82 6.09
C MET A 20 2.64 -5.31 6.63
N ARG A 21 2.73 -6.57 7.05
CA ARG A 21 4.00 -7.18 7.46
C ARG A 21 5.03 -7.08 6.34
N GLU A 22 4.69 -7.54 5.14
CA GLU A 22 5.62 -7.54 4.01
C GLU A 22 5.95 -6.13 3.50
N VAL A 23 4.96 -5.23 3.44
CA VAL A 23 5.17 -3.85 2.96
C VAL A 23 6.09 -3.08 3.92
N LEU A 24 5.90 -3.22 5.23
CA LEU A 24 6.72 -2.51 6.23
C LEU A 24 8.15 -3.06 6.33
N GLU A 25 8.42 -4.26 5.80
CA GLU A 25 9.77 -4.83 5.68
C GLU A 25 10.54 -4.29 4.47
N LEU A 26 9.89 -3.58 3.53
CA LEU A 26 10.56 -3.02 2.37
C LEU A 26 11.52 -1.89 2.78
N PRO A 27 12.80 -1.91 2.32
CA PRO A 27 13.83 -0.98 2.81
C PRO A 27 13.51 0.48 2.49
N ASP A 28 12.82 0.73 1.38
CA ASP A 28 12.49 2.08 0.89
C ASP A 28 11.11 2.56 1.32
N ILE A 29 10.39 1.79 2.12
CA ILE A 29 9.17 2.25 2.80
C ILE A 29 9.59 3.04 4.05
N ARG A 30 9.03 4.25 4.18
CA ARG A 30 9.10 5.04 5.41
C ARG A 30 7.93 4.70 6.32
N ASP A 31 6.74 4.63 5.74
CA ASP A 31 5.49 4.37 6.45
C ASP A 31 4.44 3.82 5.47
N ALA A 32 3.53 3.00 5.97
CA ALA A 32 2.40 2.50 5.20
C ALA A 32 1.24 2.15 6.13
N GLU A 33 0.01 2.36 5.68
CA GLU A 33 -1.18 2.10 6.49
C GLU A 33 -2.38 1.74 5.62
N ILE A 34 -3.10 0.68 5.97
CA ILE A 34 -4.40 0.36 5.38
C ILE A 34 -5.49 1.11 6.16
N ILE A 35 -6.27 1.90 5.45
CA ILE A 35 -7.27 2.82 5.99
C ILE A 35 -8.64 2.60 5.32
N ASP A 36 -9.61 3.44 5.68
CA ASP A 36 -10.95 3.48 5.09
C ASP A 36 -11.61 2.08 5.03
N ASP A 37 -11.63 1.41 6.20
CA ASP A 37 -12.17 0.05 6.36
C ASP A 37 -11.59 -0.95 5.35
N ARG A 38 -10.26 -0.92 5.18
CA ARG A 38 -9.49 -1.80 4.28
C ARG A 38 -9.87 -1.68 2.82
N SER A 39 -10.25 -0.47 2.40
CA SER A 39 -10.48 -0.15 0.99
C SER A 39 -9.38 0.73 0.39
N ARG A 40 -8.52 1.34 1.21
CA ARG A 40 -7.41 2.20 0.75
C ARG A 40 -6.11 1.90 1.51
N VAL A 41 -4.99 2.22 0.88
CA VAL A 41 -3.67 2.17 1.51
C VAL A 41 -2.94 3.50 1.30
N ARG A 42 -2.38 4.04 2.38
CA ARG A 42 -1.40 5.12 2.37
C ARG A 42 -0.01 4.51 2.28
N VAL A 43 0.82 5.02 1.38
CA VAL A 43 2.22 4.62 1.22
C VAL A 43 3.10 5.87 1.24
N GLU A 44 4.12 5.86 2.08
CA GLU A 44 5.18 6.87 2.10
C GLU A 44 6.53 6.20 1.92
N THR A 45 7.29 6.61 0.90
CA THR A 45 8.62 6.08 0.63
C THR A 45 9.70 7.00 1.18
N LYS A 46 10.90 6.44 1.38
CA LYS A 46 12.14 7.20 1.50
C LYS A 46 12.46 7.86 0.14
N ASP A 47 13.05 9.05 0.17
CA ASP A 47 13.54 9.82 -1.00
C ASP A 47 12.60 9.92 -2.22
N ASN A 48 11.29 9.74 -2.01
CA ASN A 48 10.25 9.69 -3.06
C ASN A 48 10.48 8.65 -4.18
N VAL A 49 11.18 7.53 -3.93
CA VAL A 49 11.42 6.43 -4.89
C VAL A 49 10.19 5.54 -5.16
N PHE A 50 9.06 6.15 -5.51
CA PHE A 50 7.78 5.44 -5.69
C PHE A 50 7.75 4.47 -6.87
N ILE A 51 8.52 4.69 -7.94
CA ILE A 51 8.47 3.83 -9.14
C ILE A 51 8.87 2.41 -8.80
N ASP A 52 10.01 2.24 -8.12
CA ASP A 52 10.54 0.92 -7.78
C ASP A 52 9.76 0.26 -6.64
N VAL A 53 9.39 1.04 -5.62
CA VAL A 53 8.65 0.55 -4.45
C VAL A 53 7.25 0.08 -4.82
N MET A 54 6.54 0.83 -5.65
CA MET A 54 5.14 0.53 -5.94
C MET A 54 4.98 -0.74 -6.77
N SER A 55 5.93 -1.09 -7.64
CA SER A 55 5.89 -2.38 -8.34
C SER A 55 5.88 -3.55 -7.35
N THR A 56 6.70 -3.48 -6.31
CA THR A 56 6.74 -4.51 -5.25
C THR A 56 5.46 -4.50 -4.42
N VAL A 57 5.00 -3.32 -3.98
CA VAL A 57 3.76 -3.18 -3.20
C VAL A 57 2.56 -3.75 -3.95
N VAL A 58 2.37 -3.40 -5.22
CA VAL A 58 1.28 -3.94 -6.06
C VAL A 58 1.34 -5.46 -6.15
N ASN A 59 2.53 -6.04 -6.29
CA ASN A 59 2.70 -7.48 -6.34
C ASN A 59 2.35 -8.18 -5.02
N ILE A 60 2.66 -7.57 -3.87
CA ILE A 60 2.27 -8.08 -2.55
C ILE A 60 0.74 -8.14 -2.44
N PHE A 61 0.05 -7.03 -2.73
CA PHE A 61 -1.42 -6.98 -2.70
C PHE A 61 -2.04 -8.02 -3.65
N ARG A 62 -1.51 -8.14 -4.87
CA ARG A 62 -1.99 -9.12 -5.86
C ARG A 62 -1.82 -10.55 -5.36
N ARG A 63 -0.68 -10.89 -4.74
CA ARG A 63 -0.40 -12.25 -4.27
C ARG A 63 -1.20 -12.60 -3.02
N VAL A 64 -1.18 -11.73 -2.02
CA VAL A 64 -1.78 -12.03 -0.71
C VAL A 64 -3.29 -11.93 -0.76
N ALA A 65 -3.84 -10.91 -1.44
CA ALA A 65 -5.27 -10.68 -1.50
C ALA A 65 -5.90 -11.15 -2.83
N GLY A 66 -5.44 -12.27 -3.39
CA GLY A 66 -6.08 -12.97 -4.51
C GLY A 66 -6.43 -12.07 -5.71
N GLY A 67 -5.45 -11.35 -6.24
CA GLY A 67 -5.61 -10.47 -7.41
C GLY A 67 -6.08 -9.05 -7.08
N CYS A 68 -5.93 -8.57 -5.84
CA CYS A 68 -6.25 -7.18 -5.51
C CYS A 68 -5.32 -6.22 -6.29
N GLU A 69 -5.92 -5.22 -6.95
CA GLU A 69 -5.23 -4.20 -7.72
C GLU A 69 -5.25 -2.86 -6.98
N LEU A 70 -4.26 -2.01 -7.24
CA LEU A 70 -4.13 -0.69 -6.64
C LEU A 70 -4.22 0.41 -7.69
N SER A 71 -5.09 1.38 -7.45
CA SER A 71 -5.27 2.56 -8.30
C SER A 71 -4.90 3.83 -7.54
N PHE A 72 -4.09 4.71 -8.14
CA PHE A 72 -3.71 5.97 -7.49
C PHE A 72 -4.95 6.82 -7.19
N ALA A 73 -5.07 7.27 -5.93
CA ALA A 73 -6.22 8.00 -5.41
C ALA A 73 -5.89 9.42 -4.94
N GLY A 74 -4.62 9.82 -4.95
CA GLY A 74 -4.19 11.17 -4.58
C GLY A 74 -2.95 11.21 -3.69
N PHE A 75 -2.51 12.41 -3.37
CA PHE A 75 -1.38 12.65 -2.47
C PHE A 75 -1.85 12.77 -1.02
N ALA A 76 -1.10 12.17 -0.09
CA ALA A 76 -1.25 12.44 1.33
C ALA A 76 -0.40 13.66 1.68
N TYR A 77 -1.04 14.82 1.68
CA TYR A 77 -0.44 16.05 2.20
C TYR A 77 -0.31 15.90 3.71
N LYS A 78 0.84 16.30 4.25
CA LYS A 78 0.90 16.61 5.68
C LYS A 78 0.23 17.97 5.85
N ASP A 79 -0.72 18.07 6.76
CA ASP A 79 -1.12 19.36 7.31
C ASP A 79 0.11 20.07 7.92
#